data_AF-A0A967F499-F1
#
_entry.id   AF-A0A967F499-F1
#
_cell.length_a   1.000
_cell.length_b   1.000
_cell.length_c   1.000
_cell.angle_alpha   90.00
_cell.angle_beta   90.00
_cell.angle_gamma   90.00
#
_symmetry.space_group_name_H-M   'P 1'
#
loop_
_entity.id
_entity.type
_entity.pdbx_description
1 polymer ?
#
loop_
_entity_poly.entity_id
_entity_poly.type
_entity_poly.pdbx_seq_one_letter_code
_entity_poly.pdbx_strand_id
1 'polypeptide(L)' 'SSIAERYDVVISALYGGESSVFADVEVTYEDGRKGQISGNLEIRDVQTLEPRRKAA' A
#
# COMPACT_ATOMS: atom_id res chain seq x y z
N SER A 1 -1.39 -8.44 14.83
CA SER A 1 -0.32 -7.92 13.96
C SER A 1 -0.47 -6.42 13.88
N SER A 2 0.65 -5.72 13.74
CA SER A 2 0.64 -4.29 13.42
C SER A 2 0.30 -4.08 11.94
N ILE A 3 -0.12 -2.86 11.57
CA ILE A 3 -0.33 -2.50 10.16
C ILE A 3 0.99 -2.65 9.37
N ALA A 4 2.11 -2.25 9.96
CA ALA A 4 3.42 -2.34 9.30
C ALA A 4 3.77 -3.79 8.92
N GLU A 5 3.60 -4.75 9.84
CA GLU A 5 3.85 -6.18 9.55
C GLU A 5 2.97 -6.73 8.42
N ARG A 6 1.71 -6.28 8.37
CA ARG A 6 0.74 -6.74 7.36
C ARG A 6 1.06 -6.25 5.94
N TYR A 7 1.77 -5.12 5.82
CA TYR A 7 2.11 -4.49 4.54
C TYR A 7 3.62 -4.46 4.27
N ASP A 8 4.41 -5.21 5.04
CA ASP A 8 5.87 -5.18 4.99
C ASP A 8 6.42 -5.36 3.57
N VAL A 9 5.83 -6.27 2.79
CA VAL A 9 6.20 -6.52 1.38
C VAL A 9 6.00 -5.28 0.51
N VAL A 10 4.87 -4.59 0.66
CA VAL A 10 4.56 -3.37 -0.12
C VAL A 10 5.45 -2.20 0.32
N ILE A 11 5.67 -2.07 1.63
CA ILE A 11 6.53 -1.04 2.21
C ILE A 11 7.97 -1.23 1.73
N SER A 12 8.48 -2.46 1.78
CA SER A 12 9.83 -2.80 1.34
C SER A 12 10.02 -2.51 -0.14
N ALA A 13 9.07 -2.89 -1.00
CA ALA A 13 9.12 -2.59 -2.43
C ALA A 13 9.11 -1.07 -2.70
N LEU A 14 8.29 -0.31 -1.98
CA LEU A 14 8.18 1.15 -2.10
C LEU A 14 9.49 1.85 -1.75
N TYR A 15 10.13 1.47 -0.63
CA TYR A 15 11.38 2.10 -0.21
C TYR A 15 12.63 1.46 -0.86
N GLY A 16 12.49 0.27 -1.43
CA GLY A 16 13.53 -0.45 -2.17
C GLY A 16 13.68 0.01 -3.62
N GLY A 17 12.75 0.82 -4.13
CA GLY A 17 12.77 1.34 -5.50
C GLY A 17 12.28 0.33 -6.55
N GLU A 18 11.48 -0.66 -6.16
CA GLU A 18 10.87 -1.60 -7.10
C GLU A 18 9.74 -0.93 -7.90
N SER A 19 9.55 -1.35 -9.16
CA SER A 19 8.44 -0.87 -10.00
C SER A 19 7.13 -1.64 -9.77
N SER A 20 7.21 -2.84 -9.18
CA SER A 20 6.04 -3.69 -8.90
C SER A 20 6.37 -4.75 -7.86
N VAL A 21 5.35 -5.23 -7.15
CA VAL A 21 5.48 -6.32 -6.17
C VAL A 21 4.25 -7.21 -6.18
N PHE A 22 4.42 -8.52 -6.02
CA PHE A 22 3.31 -9.41 -5.74
C PHE A 22 2.98 -9.36 -4.24
N ALA A 23 1.75 -9.04 -3.89
CA ALA A 23 1.28 -9.02 -2.52
C ALA A 23 0.15 -10.03 -2.32
N ASP A 24 0.11 -10.64 -1.13
CA ASP A 24 -0.92 -11.57 -0.67
C ASP A 24 -1.27 -11.19 0.77
N VAL A 25 -2.52 -10.76 1.01
CA VAL A 25 -2.92 -10.14 2.28
C VAL A 25 -4.21 -10.77 2.81
N GLU A 26 -4.16 -11.27 4.05
CA GLU A 26 -5.33 -11.83 4.74
C GLU A 26 -6.32 -10.74 5.11
N VAL A 27 -7.54 -10.76 4.59
CA VAL A 27 -8.61 -9.82 4.97
C VAL A 27 -9.65 -10.47 5.86
N THR A 28 -10.29 -9.66 6.70
CA THR A 28 -11.50 -10.05 7.43
C THR A 28 -12.66 -9.26 6.83
N TYR A 29 -13.68 -9.97 6.36
CA TYR A 29 -14.91 -9.38 5.84
C TYR A 29 -15.82 -8.92 6.98
N GLU A 30 -16.82 -8.09 6.67
CA GLU A 30 -17.77 -7.58 7.67
C GLU A 30 -18.58 -8.69 8.36
N ASP A 31 -18.74 -9.84 7.69
CA ASP A 31 -19.39 -11.03 8.25
C ASP A 31 -18.47 -11.89 9.14
N GLY A 32 -17.23 -11.44 9.36
CA GLY A 32 -16.22 -12.11 10.18
C GLY A 32 -15.46 -13.23 9.46
N ARG A 33 -15.77 -13.55 8.20
CA ARG A 33 -15.00 -14.52 7.43
C ARG A 33 -13.62 -13.97 7.12
N LYS A 34 -12.63 -14.85 7.09
CA LYS A 34 -11.29 -14.56 6.59
C LYS A 34 -11.17 -14.91 5.12
N GLY A 35 -10.47 -14.10 4.36
CA GLY A 35 -10.11 -14.37 2.98
C GLY A 35 -8.69 -13.90 2.67
N GLN A 36 -8.26 -14.12 1.44
CA GLN A 36 -6.99 -13.61 0.90
C GLN A 36 -7.29 -12.70 -0.28
N ILE A 37 -6.57 -11.59 -0.37
CA ILE A 37 -6.52 -10.74 -1.56
C ILE A 37 -5.09 -10.74 -2.06
N SER A 38 -4.91 -11.19 -3.30
CA SER A 38 -3.58 -11.32 -3.90
C SER A 38 -3.53 -10.66 -5.27
N GLY A 39 -2.37 -10.10 -5.62
CA GLY A 39 -2.18 -9.49 -6.93
C GLY A 39 -0.80 -8.86 -7.09
N ASN A 40 -0.47 -8.59 -8.35
CA ASN A 40 0.68 -7.74 -8.69
C ASN A 40 0.26 -6.28 -8.54
N LEU A 41 0.97 -5.54 -7.69
CA LEU A 41 0.80 -4.12 -7.45
C LEU A 41 1.91 -3.37 -8.17
N GLU A 42 1.56 -2.31 -8.90
CA GLU A 42 2.54 -1.39 -9.47
C GLU A 42 2.84 -0.26 -8.49
N ILE A 43 4.11 0.14 -8.41
CA ILE A 43 4.56 1.29 -7.64
C ILE A 43 4.76 2.44 -8.62
N ARG A 44 4.08 3.57 -8.35
CA ARG A 44 4.02 4.70 -9.28
C ARG A 44 4.31 5.99 -8.55
N ASP A 45 5.07 6.85 -9.22
CA ASP A 45 5.22 8.23 -8.79
C ASP A 45 3.89 8.97 -8.85
N VAL A 46 3.64 9.78 -7.82
CA VAL A 46 2.46 10.64 -7.76
C VAL A 46 2.80 12.01 -8.33
N GLN A 47 1.87 12.59 -9.09
CA GLN A 47 1.97 14.00 -9.47
C GLN A 47 1.86 14.88 -8.22
N THR A 48 2.87 15.70 -7.97
CA THR A 48 2.85 16.66 -6.88
C THR A 48 2.23 17.97 -7.34
N LEU A 49 1.38 18.55 -6.49
CA LEU A 49 0.84 19.89 -6.69
C LEU A 49 1.59 20.86 -5.79
N GLU A 50 1.80 22.09 -6.25
CA GLU A 50 2.39 23.12 -5.41
C GLU A 50 1.50 23.37 -4.17
N PRO A 51 2.09 23.47 -2.96
CA PRO A 51 1.33 23.79 -1.76
C PRO A 51 0.55 25.08 -1.95
N ARG A 52 -0.75 25.05 -1.68
CA ARG A 52 -1.59 26.25 -1.75
C ARG A 52 -1.06 27.24 -0.72
N ARG A 53 -0.55 28.40 -1.19
CA ARG A 53 -0.11 29.48 -0.29
C ARG A 53 -1.28 29.83 0.63
N LYS A 54 -1.06 29.78 1.96
CA LYS A 54 -2.03 30.31 2.92
C LYS A 54 -2.31 31.77 2.54
N ALA A 55 -3.59 32.12 2.46
CA ALA A 55 -3.98 33.52 2.42
C ALA A 55 -3.41 34.22 3.66
N ALA A 56 -2.80 35.39 3.46
CA ALA A 56 -2.25 36.24 4.51
C ALA A 56 -3.37 36.87 5.35
#